data_AF-A0A7U0N817-F1
#
_entry.id   AF-A0A7U0N817-F1
#
_cell.length_a   1.000
_cell.length_b   1.000
_cell.length_c   1.000
_cell.angle_alpha   90.00
_cell.angle_beta   90.00
_cell.angle_gamma   90.00
#
_symmetry.space_group_name_H-M   'P 1'
#
loop_
_entity.id
_entity.type
_entity.pdbx_description
1 polymer ?
#
loop_
_entity_poly.entity_id
_entity_poly.type
_entity_poly.pdbx_seq_one_letter_code
_entity_poly.pdbx_strand_id
1 'polypeptide(L)'
;MNGMWNSAIKQGLRAGKILALGALLSGCAVPQGKTGHKPLTPTTLKSTTQTPAATQSASEAERLAQCQRELAALQVASPARYQQRKAEFDRLMAGAAQYGGIRTSVNTETQDTLDSLYRYKVGRLCAEISQDVLSGLMDTGEQGK
;
A
#
# COMPACT_ATOMS: atom_id res chain seq x y z
N MET A 1 -36.11 -27.68 8.75
CA MET A 1 -36.31 -26.93 10.00
C MET A 1 -36.33 -25.45 9.67
N ASN A 2 -37.33 -24.71 10.15
CA ASN A 2 -37.36 -23.25 10.08
C ASN A 2 -36.94 -22.71 11.44
N GLY A 3 -36.24 -21.57 11.49
CA GLY A 3 -36.02 -20.86 12.75
C GLY A 3 -34.81 -19.95 12.74
N MET A 4 -35.09 -18.65 12.90
CA MET A 4 -34.31 -17.68 13.67
C MET A 4 -32.79 -17.61 13.42
N TRP A 5 -32.31 -16.47 12.91
CA TRP A 5 -31.27 -15.65 13.55
C TRP A 5 -31.20 -14.31 12.79
N ASN A 6 -32.30 -13.54 12.87
CA ASN A 6 -32.43 -12.24 12.23
C ASN A 6 -33.11 -11.24 13.18
N SER A 7 -32.35 -10.70 14.14
CA SER A 7 -32.67 -9.46 14.87
C SER A 7 -31.55 -9.07 15.85
N ALA A 8 -30.74 -8.08 15.47
CA ALA A 8 -30.08 -7.17 16.40
C ALA A 8 -29.77 -5.79 15.77
N ILE A 9 -30.56 -5.36 14.78
CA ILE A 9 -30.55 -3.95 14.35
C ILE A 9 -31.40 -3.16 15.34
N LYS A 10 -30.78 -2.50 16.33
CA LYS A 10 -31.33 -1.30 17.01
C LYS A 10 -30.38 -0.71 18.07
N GLN A 11 -30.50 0.62 18.21
CA GLN A 11 -29.97 1.50 19.26
C GLN A 11 -28.49 1.91 19.15
N GLY A 12 -28.28 3.19 18.82
CA GLY A 12 -26.97 3.85 18.75
C GLY A 12 -27.01 5.32 18.29
N LEU A 13 -28.20 5.92 18.13
CA LEU A 13 -28.33 7.33 17.72
C LEU A 13 -27.94 8.26 18.88
N ARG A 14 -26.70 8.77 18.88
CA ARG A 14 -26.30 9.94 19.67
C ARG A 14 -25.83 11.05 18.75
N ALA A 15 -26.62 12.12 18.69
CA ALA A 15 -26.25 13.35 18.02
C ALA A 15 -25.09 14.03 18.76
N GLY A 16 -23.88 13.85 18.24
CA GLY A 16 -22.68 14.61 18.62
C GLY A 16 -22.54 15.85 17.73
N LYS A 17 -22.45 17.04 18.32
CA LYS A 17 -22.47 18.32 17.58
C LYS A 17 -21.32 18.43 16.59
N ILE A 18 -21.62 18.88 15.38
CA ILE A 18 -20.63 19.35 14.40
C ILE A 18 -19.94 20.59 14.99
N LEU A 19 -18.65 20.45 15.33
CA LEU A 19 -17.77 21.56 15.63
C LEU A 19 -16.91 21.83 14.39
N ALA A 20 -17.38 22.75 13.56
CA ALA A 20 -16.60 23.27 12.45
C ALA A 20 -15.54 24.24 13.00
N LEU A 21 -14.29 23.78 13.08
CA LEU A 21 -13.13 24.68 13.25
C LEU A 21 -12.49 24.91 11.88
N GLY A 22 -12.53 26.16 11.44
CA GLY A 22 -12.05 26.58 10.12
C GLY A 22 -10.53 26.73 10.05
N ALA A 23 -10.00 26.32 8.90
CA ALA A 23 -8.87 26.90 8.17
C ALA A 23 -7.81 27.73 8.93
N LEU A 24 -6.62 27.13 9.09
CA LEU A 24 -5.34 27.85 9.05
C LEU A 24 -4.34 27.09 8.15
N LEU A 25 -4.58 27.14 6.83
CA LEU A 25 -3.58 26.77 5.82
C LEU A 25 -2.61 27.95 5.63
N SER A 26 -1.59 28.04 6.49
CA SER A 26 -0.50 29.00 6.31
C SER A 26 0.40 28.57 5.16
N GLY A 27 0.14 29.10 3.96
CA GLY A 27 1.04 28.91 2.81
C GLY A 27 2.33 29.71 2.97
N CYS A 28 3.48 29.02 2.94
CA CYS A 28 4.77 29.70 2.82
C CYS A 28 4.94 30.24 1.39
N ALA A 29 4.85 31.56 1.23
CA ALA A 29 5.21 32.21 -0.03
C ALA A 29 6.74 32.26 -0.17
N VAL A 30 7.29 31.58 -1.18
CA VAL A 30 8.70 31.70 -1.57
C VAL A 30 8.89 33.02 -2.32
N PRO A 31 9.80 33.92 -1.89
CA PRO A 31 10.04 35.17 -2.61
C PRO A 31 10.80 34.90 -3.92
N GLN A 32 10.16 35.19 -5.06
CA GLN A 32 10.85 35.19 -6.36
C GLN A 32 11.69 36.47 -6.52
N GLY A 33 13.01 36.33 -6.39
CA GLY A 33 13.97 37.36 -6.74
C GLY A 33 14.04 37.58 -8.25
N LYS A 34 13.89 38.83 -8.70
CA LYS A 34 13.99 39.23 -10.11
C LYS A 34 15.46 39.40 -10.53
N THR A 35 15.93 38.68 -11.55
CA THR A 35 17.18 39.00 -12.27
C THR A 35 17.11 38.62 -13.76
N GLY A 36 16.72 39.58 -14.61
CA GLY A 36 16.63 39.38 -16.06
C GLY A 36 15.52 38.38 -16.48
N HIS A 37 15.58 37.73 -17.64
CA HIS A 37 16.61 37.77 -18.70
C HIS A 37 15.96 37.91 -20.10
N LYS A 38 16.72 37.68 -21.19
CA LYS A 38 16.29 37.83 -22.59
C LYS A 38 15.13 36.89 -22.99
N PRO A 39 14.26 37.30 -23.94
CA PRO A 39 13.21 36.43 -24.46
C PRO A 39 13.81 35.36 -25.38
N LEU A 40 13.48 34.10 -25.11
CA LEU A 40 13.77 32.96 -25.99
C LEU A 40 12.48 32.14 -26.17
N THR A 41 12.13 31.96 -27.45
CA THR A 41 11.26 30.95 -28.06
C THR A 41 10.41 30.03 -27.16
N PRO A 42 9.10 29.85 -27.43
CA PRO A 42 8.28 28.88 -26.73
C PRO A 42 8.76 27.46 -27.06
N THR A 43 9.55 26.87 -26.16
CA THR A 43 9.86 25.44 -26.20
C THR A 43 8.56 24.68 -25.93
N THR A 44 8.01 24.07 -26.98
CA THR A 44 6.94 23.09 -26.87
C THR A 44 7.36 22.04 -25.85
N LEU A 45 6.76 22.06 -24.67
CA LEU A 45 6.89 20.98 -23.70
C LEU A 45 6.35 19.72 -24.38
N LYS A 46 7.26 18.85 -24.82
CA LYS A 46 6.92 17.46 -25.12
C LYS A 46 6.39 16.88 -23.81
N SER A 47 5.08 16.87 -23.67
CA SER A 47 4.40 16.05 -22.68
C SER A 47 4.83 14.61 -22.97
N THR A 48 5.78 14.12 -22.17
CA THR A 48 6.24 12.74 -22.29
C THR A 48 5.08 11.88 -21.84
N THR A 49 4.31 11.39 -22.81
CA THR A 49 3.38 10.27 -22.62
C THR A 49 4.22 9.05 -22.21
N GLN A 50 4.52 8.97 -20.92
CA GLN A 50 5.17 7.82 -20.33
C GLN A 50 4.23 6.64 -20.50
N THR A 51 4.65 5.61 -21.24
CA THR A 51 3.96 4.32 -21.30
C THR A 51 3.91 3.75 -19.88
N PRO A 52 2.77 3.75 -19.16
CA PRO A 52 2.80 3.63 -17.69
C PRO A 52 3.15 2.22 -17.19
N ALA A 53 2.82 1.20 -17.99
CA ALA A 53 2.81 -0.20 -17.55
C ALA A 53 4.21 -0.76 -17.24
N ALA A 54 5.21 -0.48 -18.08
CA ALA A 54 6.55 -1.04 -17.93
C ALA A 54 7.32 -0.48 -16.72
N THR A 55 7.13 0.80 -16.41
CA THR A 55 7.76 1.44 -15.25
C THR A 55 7.09 1.02 -13.94
N GLN A 56 5.77 0.80 -13.94
CA GLN A 56 5.06 0.30 -12.77
C GLN A 56 5.45 -1.13 -12.41
N SER A 57 5.51 -2.05 -13.38
CA SER A 57 5.85 -3.46 -13.10
C SER A 57 7.28 -3.63 -12.54
N ALA A 58 8.25 -2.85 -13.05
CA ALA A 58 9.60 -2.82 -12.50
C ALA A 58 9.64 -2.32 -11.04
N SER A 59 8.84 -1.28 -10.72
CA SER A 59 8.70 -0.79 -9.34
C SER A 59 8.07 -1.82 -8.39
N GLU A 60 7.12 -2.61 -8.88
CA GLU A 60 6.44 -3.64 -8.08
C GLU A 60 7.32 -4.86 -7.80
N ALA A 61 8.16 -5.26 -8.77
CA ALA A 61 9.16 -6.29 -8.56
C ALA A 61 10.16 -5.91 -7.46
N GLU A 62 10.69 -4.67 -7.47
CA GLU A 62 11.62 -4.22 -6.43
C GLU A 62 10.95 -4.13 -5.05
N ARG A 63 9.71 -3.62 -4.98
CA ARG A 63 8.94 -3.58 -3.72
C ARG A 63 8.71 -4.99 -3.15
N LEU A 64 8.43 -5.97 -4.00
CA LEU A 64 8.29 -7.37 -3.59
C LEU A 64 9.64 -7.98 -3.16
N ALA A 65 10.74 -7.66 -3.84
CA ALA A 65 12.08 -8.10 -3.44
C ALA A 65 12.49 -7.53 -2.08
N GLN A 66 12.22 -6.25 -1.82
CA GLN A 66 12.41 -5.64 -0.50
C GLN A 66 11.58 -6.32 0.59
N CYS A 67 10.31 -6.57 0.31
CA CYS A 67 9.40 -7.29 1.21
C CYS A 67 9.89 -8.71 1.56
N GLN A 68 10.51 -9.43 0.61
CA GLN A 68 11.13 -10.73 0.88
C GLN A 68 12.39 -10.60 1.76
N ARG A 69 13.21 -9.57 1.56
CA ARG A 69 14.37 -9.26 2.42
C ARG A 69 13.93 -8.94 3.86
N GLU A 70 12.87 -8.16 4.01
CA GLU A 70 12.29 -7.82 5.31
C GLU A 70 11.66 -9.05 6.00
N LEU A 71 10.98 -9.92 5.25
CA LEU A 71 10.46 -11.18 5.79
C LEU A 71 11.60 -12.10 6.28
N ALA A 72 12.75 -12.13 5.58
CA ALA A 72 13.93 -12.83 6.07
C ALA A 72 14.54 -12.18 7.32
N ALA A 73 14.58 -10.85 7.41
CA ALA A 73 15.01 -10.14 8.62
C ALA A 73 14.07 -10.40 9.82
N LEU A 74 12.76 -10.51 9.58
CA LEU A 74 11.77 -10.82 10.59
C LEU A 74 12.00 -12.19 11.24
N GLN A 75 12.59 -13.16 10.51
CA GLN A 75 12.95 -14.47 11.07
C GLN A 75 13.92 -14.35 12.24
N VAL A 76 14.83 -13.35 12.20
CA VAL A 76 15.80 -13.08 13.27
C VAL A 76 15.19 -12.17 14.34
N ALA A 77 14.51 -11.10 13.93
CA ALA A 77 13.97 -10.09 14.86
C ALA A 77 12.74 -10.57 15.65
N SER A 78 11.91 -11.46 15.09
CA SER A 78 10.76 -12.05 15.78
C SER A 78 10.31 -13.37 15.14
N PRO A 79 10.89 -14.52 15.55
CA PRO A 79 10.57 -15.83 14.98
C PRO A 79 9.08 -16.19 15.01
N ALA A 80 8.34 -15.74 16.04
CA ALA A 80 6.91 -15.98 16.17
C ALA A 80 6.09 -15.24 15.10
N ARG A 81 6.35 -13.92 14.90
CA ARG A 81 5.68 -13.12 13.88
C ARG A 81 6.08 -13.56 12.47
N TYR A 82 7.34 -13.97 12.28
CA TYR A 82 7.82 -14.54 11.03
C TYR A 82 6.96 -15.72 10.53
N GLN A 83 6.66 -16.70 11.39
CA GLN A 83 5.88 -17.89 10.96
C GLN A 83 4.49 -17.50 10.44
N GLN A 84 3.81 -16.56 11.13
CA GLN A 84 2.53 -16.03 10.67
C GLN A 84 2.68 -15.32 9.31
N ARG A 85 3.61 -14.37 9.19
CA ARG A 85 3.80 -13.59 7.96
C ARG A 85 4.24 -14.44 6.78
N LYS A 86 5.07 -15.46 7.01
CA LYS A 86 5.52 -16.39 5.97
C LYS A 86 4.33 -17.19 5.42
N ALA A 87 3.48 -17.74 6.29
CA ALA A 87 2.27 -18.45 5.86
C ALA A 87 1.27 -17.54 5.14
N GLU A 88 1.09 -16.30 5.59
CA GLU A 88 0.26 -15.29 4.91
C GLU A 88 0.81 -14.95 3.51
N PHE A 89 2.13 -14.77 3.40
CA PHE A 89 2.84 -14.45 2.16
C PHE A 89 2.75 -15.60 1.15
N ASP A 90 3.07 -16.82 1.56
CA ASP A 90 3.03 -18.00 0.69
C ASP A 90 1.62 -18.25 0.14
N ARG A 91 0.59 -18.13 1.00
CA ARG A 91 -0.81 -18.24 0.58
C ARG A 91 -1.21 -17.13 -0.40
N LEU A 92 -0.74 -15.90 -0.18
CA LEU A 92 -1.03 -14.78 -1.08
C LEU A 92 -0.37 -14.97 -2.44
N MET A 93 0.90 -15.37 -2.47
CA MET A 93 1.64 -15.68 -3.70
C MET A 93 1.01 -16.85 -4.47
N ALA A 94 0.63 -17.92 -3.77
CA ALA A 94 -0.07 -19.06 -4.38
C ALA A 94 -1.43 -18.65 -4.98
N GLY A 95 -2.18 -17.77 -4.32
CA GLY A 95 -3.43 -17.23 -4.86
C GLY A 95 -3.22 -16.35 -6.09
N ALA A 96 -2.21 -15.46 -6.06
CA ALA A 96 -1.83 -14.61 -7.18
C ALA A 96 -1.37 -15.44 -8.40
N ALA A 97 -0.59 -16.51 -8.18
CA ALA A 97 -0.14 -17.42 -9.23
C ALA A 97 -1.29 -18.20 -9.86
N GLN A 98 -2.23 -18.72 -9.07
CA GLN A 98 -3.44 -19.38 -9.58
C GLN A 98 -4.28 -18.44 -10.43
N TYR A 99 -4.48 -17.20 -9.97
CA TYR A 99 -5.14 -16.17 -10.76
C TYR A 99 -4.37 -15.85 -12.06
N GLY A 100 -3.05 -15.69 -12.00
CA GLY A 100 -2.20 -15.47 -13.16
C GLY A 100 -2.37 -16.56 -14.24
N GLY A 101 -2.54 -17.81 -13.84
CA GLY A 101 -2.80 -18.94 -14.74
C GLY A 101 -4.16 -18.92 -15.46
N ILE A 102 -5.16 -18.19 -14.93
CA ILE A 102 -6.49 -18.03 -15.56
C ILE A 102 -6.77 -16.60 -16.04
N ARG A 103 -5.84 -15.67 -15.85
CA ARG A 103 -6.02 -14.23 -16.09
C ARG A 103 -6.44 -13.93 -17.53
N THR A 104 -5.89 -14.63 -18.51
CA THR A 104 -6.25 -14.47 -19.93
C THR A 104 -7.59 -15.11 -20.32
N SER A 105 -8.17 -15.94 -19.45
CA SER A 105 -9.45 -16.64 -19.66
C SER A 105 -10.66 -15.87 -19.13
N VAL A 106 -10.45 -14.70 -18.51
CA VAL A 106 -11.52 -13.83 -17.97
C VAL A 106 -11.55 -12.48 -18.68
N ASN A 107 -12.69 -11.78 -18.62
CA ASN A 107 -12.87 -10.47 -19.27
C ASN A 107 -11.95 -9.39 -18.64
N THR A 108 -11.69 -8.31 -19.39
CA THR A 108 -10.76 -7.24 -18.98
C THR A 108 -11.14 -6.59 -17.64
N GLU A 109 -12.42 -6.34 -17.39
CA GLU A 109 -12.90 -5.77 -16.12
C GLU A 109 -12.55 -6.65 -14.91
N THR A 110 -12.66 -7.98 -15.07
CA THR A 110 -12.24 -8.96 -14.06
C THR A 110 -10.72 -8.96 -13.89
N GLN A 111 -9.96 -8.83 -14.99
CA GLN A 111 -8.50 -8.73 -14.94
C GLN A 111 -8.06 -7.49 -14.15
N ASP A 112 -8.55 -6.32 -14.52
CA ASP A 112 -8.17 -5.04 -13.89
C ASP A 112 -8.55 -5.01 -12.40
N THR A 113 -9.70 -5.59 -12.05
CA THR A 113 -10.17 -5.72 -10.67
C THR A 113 -9.27 -6.64 -9.84
N LEU A 114 -8.93 -7.83 -10.36
CA LEU A 114 -8.11 -8.81 -9.62
C LEU A 114 -6.63 -8.42 -9.59
N ASP A 115 -6.09 -7.82 -10.66
CA ASP A 115 -4.76 -7.22 -10.66
C ASP A 115 -4.66 -6.16 -9.55
N SER A 116 -5.62 -5.23 -9.49
CA SER A 116 -5.68 -4.20 -8.45
C SER A 116 -5.80 -4.78 -7.04
N LEU A 117 -6.64 -5.83 -6.87
CA LEU A 117 -6.82 -6.53 -5.61
C LEU A 117 -5.53 -7.20 -5.12
N TYR A 118 -4.81 -7.90 -6.00
CA TYR A 118 -3.55 -8.57 -5.65
C TYR A 118 -2.44 -7.56 -5.39
N ARG A 119 -2.29 -6.51 -6.21
CA ARG A 119 -1.36 -5.39 -5.96
C ARG A 119 -1.58 -4.76 -4.58
N TYR A 120 -2.83 -4.49 -4.21
CA TYR A 120 -3.19 -4.00 -2.88
C TYR A 120 -2.84 -4.99 -1.77
N LYS A 121 -3.26 -6.26 -1.88
CA LYS A 121 -3.00 -7.29 -0.86
C LYS A 121 -1.49 -7.47 -0.60
N VAL A 122 -0.69 -7.49 -1.67
CA VAL A 122 0.78 -7.59 -1.57
C VAL A 122 1.35 -6.35 -0.89
N GLY A 123 0.98 -5.15 -1.35
CA GLY A 123 1.43 -3.90 -0.74
C GLY A 123 1.09 -3.78 0.74
N ARG A 124 -0.11 -4.24 1.14
CA ARG A 124 -0.55 -4.24 2.54
C ARG A 124 0.24 -5.23 3.39
N LEU A 125 0.35 -6.49 2.97
CA LEU A 125 1.10 -7.51 3.71
C LEU A 125 2.59 -7.12 3.84
N CYS A 126 3.17 -6.51 2.82
CA CYS A 126 4.55 -6.04 2.89
C CYS A 126 4.72 -4.90 3.91
N ALA A 127 3.81 -3.92 3.96
CA ALA A 127 3.84 -2.88 5.00
C ALA A 127 3.65 -3.45 6.42
N GLU A 128 2.78 -4.46 6.57
CA GLU A 128 2.59 -5.20 7.82
C GLU A 128 3.89 -5.94 8.24
N ILE A 129 4.63 -6.53 7.29
CA ILE A 129 5.95 -7.14 7.52
C ILE A 129 6.99 -6.08 7.94
N SER A 130 7.07 -4.93 7.24
CA SER A 130 7.99 -3.84 7.59
C SER A 130 7.78 -3.35 9.02
N GLN A 131 6.51 -3.24 9.44
CA GLN A 131 6.14 -2.86 10.80
C GLN A 131 6.58 -3.92 11.83
N ASP A 132 6.32 -5.21 11.56
CA ASP A 132 6.71 -6.29 12.46
C ASP A 132 8.23 -6.44 12.60
N VAL A 133 9.01 -6.16 11.54
CA VAL A 133 10.48 -6.06 11.60
C VAL A 133 10.90 -4.95 12.55
N LEU A 134 10.35 -3.74 12.37
CA LEU A 134 10.68 -2.60 13.23
C LEU A 134 10.34 -2.88 14.69
N SER A 135 9.16 -3.44 14.97
CA SER A 135 8.79 -3.83 16.34
C SER A 135 9.75 -4.86 16.93
N GLY A 136 10.09 -5.94 16.22
CA GLY A 136 11.02 -6.96 16.73
C GLY A 136 12.43 -6.41 17.03
N LEU A 137 12.89 -5.45 16.22
CA LEU A 137 14.16 -4.74 16.47
C LEU A 137 14.09 -3.83 17.70
N MET A 138 12.96 -3.15 17.93
CA MET A 138 12.72 -2.36 19.16
C MET A 138 12.68 -3.27 20.39
N ASP A 139 11.87 -4.34 20.35
CA ASP A 139 11.74 -5.34 21.41
C ASP A 139 13.14 -5.90 21.80
N THR A 140 14.01 -6.15 20.81
CA THR A 140 15.39 -6.63 21.01
C THR A 140 16.28 -5.58 21.66
N GLY A 141 16.17 -4.31 21.25
CA GLY A 141 16.93 -3.20 21.80
C GLY A 141 16.57 -2.87 23.26
N GLU A 142 15.32 -3.08 23.66
CA GLU A 142 14.86 -2.87 25.05
C GLU A 142 15.27 -4.01 25.98
N GLN A 143 15.38 -5.25 25.49
CA GLN A 143 15.80 -6.43 26.26
C GLN A 143 17.32 -6.51 26.51
N GLY A 144 18.13 -5.72 25.80
CA GLY A 144 19.59 -5.70 25.94
C GLY A 144 20.12 -4.90 27.14
N LYS A 145 19.32 -4.69 28.18
CA LYS A 145 19.59 -3.78 29.30
C LYS A 145 19.24 -4.38 30.65
#